data_AF-A0A094CKF7-F1
#
_entry.id   AF-A0A094CKF7-F1
#
_cell.length_a   1.000
_cell.length_b   1.000
_cell.length_c   1.000
_cell.angle_alpha   90.00
_cell.angle_beta   90.00
_cell.angle_gamma   90.00
#
_symmetry.space_group_name_H-M   'P 1'
#
loop_
_entity.id
_entity.type
_entity.pdbx_description
1 polymer ?
#
loop_
_entity_poly.entity_id
_entity_poly.type
_entity_poly.pdbx_seq_one_letter_code
_entity_poly.pdbx_strand_id
1 'polypeptide(L)'
;MASSKAQAILKCRLFEDDERQSDILRRSFWSILLIESDLSYHIDMPESNIWKFDDRILLPGVQTSWQPCYEDQRKLLYSMRPSNSFGMPSDTVKAYFLAQIAMCRMVRRCTTSVIVSQGQERYSSVVAMELTYQLDTWHSHLPLSIRFEHHDVAVALPDDFVKSVSSSRTSSVIAVTGFLQMQYYLCFAGIYWPAVHSVISTGTLEAAPIADCKRFFESYVHFVITAASVIPNCPHNPWSIYANLFITTMACFKGANDPCFRSTIEPDVRRCFAIVAELFKIGDAVKVSPAIAKLGLILRERVSGPY
;
A
#
# COMPACT_ATOMS: atom_id res chain seq x y z
N MET A 1 -9.51 -21.78 -5.45
CA MET A 1 -8.70 -20.65 -4.95
C MET A 1 -7.94 -21.09 -3.71
N ALA A 2 -6.70 -20.60 -3.49
CA ALA A 2 -5.90 -20.99 -2.32
C ALA A 2 -6.59 -20.64 -0.98
N SER A 3 -7.32 -19.52 -0.95
CA SER A 3 -8.14 -19.07 0.17
C SER A 3 -9.23 -20.06 0.55
N SER A 4 -10.01 -20.57 -0.41
CA SER A 4 -11.04 -21.57 -0.13
C SER A 4 -10.46 -22.85 0.49
N LYS A 5 -9.29 -23.29 0.02
CA LYS A 5 -8.60 -24.46 0.56
C LYS A 5 -8.10 -24.21 1.99
N ALA A 6 -7.45 -23.08 2.24
CA ALA A 6 -7.00 -22.70 3.58
C ALA A 6 -8.18 -22.61 4.56
N GLN A 7 -9.28 -21.98 4.16
CA GLN A 7 -10.51 -21.91 4.96
C GLN A 7 -11.10 -23.29 5.25
N ALA A 8 -11.14 -24.19 4.26
CA ALA A 8 -11.65 -25.55 4.45
C ALA A 8 -10.81 -26.33 5.46
N ILE A 9 -9.48 -26.28 5.34
CA ILE A 9 -8.56 -26.96 6.26
C ILE A 9 -8.71 -26.42 7.69
N LEU A 10 -8.82 -25.09 7.85
CA LEU A 10 -9.04 -24.43 9.15
C LEU A 10 -10.39 -24.84 9.77
N LYS A 11 -11.46 -24.86 8.99
CA LYS A 11 -12.81 -25.26 9.46
C LYS A 11 -12.87 -26.74 9.86
N CYS A 12 -12.19 -27.60 9.10
CA CYS A 12 -12.13 -29.04 9.36
C CYS A 12 -11.16 -29.41 10.48
N ARG A 13 -10.46 -28.45 11.10
CA ARG A 13 -9.59 -28.68 12.27
C ARG A 13 -8.53 -29.77 12.03
N LEU A 14 -8.08 -29.92 10.78
CA LEU A 14 -7.25 -31.04 10.34
C LEU A 14 -5.88 -31.17 11.03
N PHE A 15 -5.43 -30.11 11.71
CA PHE A 15 -4.13 -30.05 12.38
C PHE A 15 -4.25 -29.51 13.82
N GLU A 16 -5.38 -29.70 14.50
CA GLU A 16 -5.53 -29.25 15.89
C GLU A 16 -4.50 -29.89 16.84
N ASP A 17 -4.12 -31.14 16.58
CA ASP A 17 -3.18 -31.90 17.42
C ASP A 17 -1.69 -31.66 17.07
N ASP A 18 -1.40 -30.94 15.97
CA ASP A 18 -0.03 -30.63 15.53
C ASP A 18 0.18 -29.11 15.49
N GLU A 19 0.78 -28.58 16.55
CA GLU A 19 1.05 -27.15 16.72
C GLU A 19 1.89 -26.57 15.55
N ARG A 20 2.83 -27.34 14.98
CA ARG A 20 3.68 -26.88 13.89
C ARG A 20 2.88 -26.75 12.60
N GLN A 21 2.09 -27.76 12.25
CA GLN A 21 1.22 -27.71 11.07
C GLN A 21 0.15 -26.64 11.22
N SER A 22 -0.36 -26.43 12.44
CA SER A 22 -1.29 -25.35 12.77
C SER A 22 -0.66 -23.96 12.53
N ASP A 23 0.58 -23.72 12.97
CA ASP A 23 1.27 -22.44 12.73
C ASP A 23 1.56 -22.20 11.25
N ILE A 24 2.00 -23.22 10.51
CA ILE A 24 2.20 -23.15 9.04
C ILE A 24 0.88 -22.79 8.34
N LEU A 25 -0.23 -23.41 8.73
CA LEU A 25 -1.54 -23.12 8.18
C LEU A 25 -1.99 -21.68 8.48
N ARG A 26 -1.78 -21.18 9.71
CA ARG A 26 -2.08 -19.78 10.08
C ARG A 26 -1.25 -18.80 9.25
N ARG A 27 0.06 -19.02 9.12
CA ARG A 27 0.94 -18.19 8.27
C ARG A 27 0.52 -18.22 6.80
N SER A 28 0.13 -19.38 6.30
CA SER A 28 -0.37 -19.54 4.94
C SER A 28 -1.67 -18.75 4.75
N PHE A 29 -2.60 -18.85 5.70
CA PHE A 29 -3.84 -18.06 5.70
C PHE A 29 -3.56 -16.56 5.63
N TRP A 30 -2.70 -16.03 6.50
CA TRP A 30 -2.38 -14.61 6.53
C TRP A 30 -1.64 -14.14 5.27
N SER A 31 -0.72 -14.95 4.73
CA SER A 31 -0.05 -14.65 3.46
C SER A 31 -1.05 -14.61 2.29
N ILE A 32 -1.98 -15.56 2.24
CA ILE A 32 -3.04 -15.58 1.23
C ILE A 32 -3.94 -14.35 1.39
N LEU A 33 -4.34 -14.00 2.61
CA LEU A 33 -5.15 -12.81 2.88
C LEU A 33 -4.45 -11.53 2.39
N LEU A 34 -3.15 -11.36 2.66
CA LEU A 34 -2.38 -10.21 2.23
C LEU A 34 -2.33 -10.11 0.69
N ILE A 35 -1.97 -11.21 0.02
CA ILE A 35 -1.85 -11.24 -1.45
C ILE A 35 -3.23 -11.03 -2.09
N GLU A 36 -4.27 -11.71 -1.60
CA GLU A 36 -5.61 -11.59 -2.15
C GLU A 36 -6.17 -10.18 -1.95
N SER A 37 -5.94 -9.57 -0.80
CA SER A 37 -6.40 -8.20 -0.53
C SER A 37 -5.69 -7.17 -1.41
N ASP A 38 -4.38 -7.32 -1.63
CA ASP A 38 -3.59 -6.45 -2.50
C ASP A 38 -4.04 -6.57 -3.97
N LEU A 39 -4.29 -7.80 -4.45
CA LEU A 39 -4.77 -8.02 -5.81
C LEU A 39 -6.22 -7.57 -6.03
N SER A 40 -7.10 -7.83 -5.06
CA SER A 40 -8.53 -7.50 -5.16
C SER A 40 -8.79 -5.99 -5.20
N TYR A 41 -7.83 -5.18 -4.75
CA TYR A 41 -7.90 -3.73 -4.88
C TYR A 41 -7.73 -3.25 -6.34
N HIS A 42 -7.06 -4.05 -7.17
CA HIS A 42 -6.69 -3.68 -8.54
C HIS A 42 -7.42 -4.47 -9.62
N ILE A 43 -7.85 -5.70 -9.31
CA ILE A 43 -8.42 -6.65 -10.25
C ILE A 43 -9.73 -7.17 -9.66
N ASP A 44 -10.76 -7.25 -10.50
CA ASP A 44 -12.01 -7.90 -10.15
C ASP A 44 -11.76 -9.42 -9.97
N MET A 45 -11.64 -9.84 -8.71
CA MET A 45 -11.40 -11.23 -8.33
C MET A 45 -12.66 -11.83 -7.69
N PRO A 46 -12.96 -13.13 -7.91
CA PRO A 46 -14.08 -13.79 -7.26
C PRO A 46 -13.95 -13.73 -5.74
N GLU A 47 -15.03 -13.33 -5.05
CA GLU A 47 -15.00 -13.16 -3.60
C GLU A 47 -14.79 -14.49 -2.86
N SER A 48 -13.59 -14.73 -2.34
CA SER A 48 -13.34 -15.87 -1.46
C SER A 48 -13.90 -15.68 -0.05
N ASN A 49 -14.22 -14.44 0.31
CA ASN A 49 -14.64 -14.03 1.64
C ASN A 49 -13.64 -14.42 2.75
N ILE A 50 -12.36 -14.66 2.41
CA ILE A 50 -11.30 -15.04 3.36
C ILE A 50 -11.17 -14.05 4.52
N TRP A 51 -11.42 -12.78 4.25
CA TRP A 51 -11.37 -11.72 5.23
C TRP A 51 -12.39 -11.86 6.36
N LYS A 52 -13.50 -12.59 6.18
CA LYS A 52 -14.52 -12.82 7.23
C LYS A 52 -14.03 -13.72 8.37
N PHE A 53 -12.83 -14.27 8.24
CA PHE A 53 -12.21 -15.15 9.21
C PHE A 53 -11.03 -14.50 9.93
N ASP A 54 -10.68 -13.25 9.60
CA ASP A 54 -9.47 -12.61 10.13
C ASP A 54 -9.55 -12.37 11.66
N ASP A 55 -10.76 -12.24 12.22
CA ASP A 55 -11.07 -12.16 13.65
C ASP A 55 -10.96 -13.52 14.36
N ARG A 56 -11.15 -14.63 13.64
CA ARG A 56 -11.19 -16.00 14.17
C ARG A 56 -9.86 -16.70 14.09
N ILE A 57 -9.00 -16.33 13.15
CA ILE A 57 -7.69 -16.94 12.99
C ILE A 57 -6.68 -16.21 13.87
N LEU A 58 -6.01 -16.96 14.74
CA LEU A 58 -4.95 -16.41 15.57
C LEU A 58 -3.82 -15.83 14.71
N LEU A 59 -3.25 -14.72 15.18
CA LEU A 59 -2.03 -14.19 14.60
C LEU A 59 -0.91 -15.24 14.72
N PRO A 60 0.01 -15.33 13.73
CA PRO A 60 1.10 -16.30 13.81
C PRO A 60 1.94 -16.08 15.05
N GLY A 61 2.40 -17.17 15.66
CA GLY A 61 3.23 -17.10 16.86
C GLY A 61 4.56 -16.39 16.60
N VAL A 62 5.08 -15.74 17.65
CA VAL A 62 6.43 -15.12 17.63
C VAL A 62 7.53 -16.20 17.75
N GLN A 63 7.20 -17.45 18.11
CA GLN A 63 8.19 -18.50 18.28
C GLN A 63 8.55 -19.19 16.95
N THR A 64 9.86 -19.19 16.70
CA THR A 64 10.64 -20.09 15.84
C THR A 64 9.91 -20.88 14.74
N SER A 65 9.59 -20.23 13.62
CA SER A 65 10.01 -20.68 12.27
C SER A 65 9.27 -19.89 11.20
N TRP A 66 9.97 -18.91 10.61
CA TRP A 66 9.52 -18.28 9.36
C TRP A 66 9.84 -19.14 8.13
N GLN A 67 10.06 -20.44 8.33
CA GLN A 67 10.74 -21.28 7.34
C GLN A 67 9.85 -22.47 6.98
N PRO A 68 9.09 -22.37 5.87
CA PRO A 68 8.21 -23.44 5.41
C PRO A 68 8.96 -24.65 4.79
N CYS A 69 10.26 -24.84 5.05
CA CYS A 69 11.05 -25.80 4.29
C CYS A 69 12.10 -26.51 5.16
N TYR A 70 12.20 -27.83 4.95
CA TYR A 70 13.24 -28.72 5.48
C TYR A 70 14.63 -28.10 5.28
N GLU A 71 15.50 -28.17 6.29
CA GLU A 71 16.89 -27.68 6.23
C GLU A 71 17.68 -28.25 5.03
N ASP A 72 17.34 -29.46 4.57
CA ASP A 72 18.05 -30.09 3.43
C ASP A 72 17.70 -29.49 2.05
N GLN A 73 16.50 -28.93 1.84
CA GLN A 73 16.15 -28.25 0.58
C GLN A 73 16.69 -26.81 0.51
N ARG A 74 17.17 -26.27 1.64
CA ARG A 74 17.78 -24.93 1.69
C ARG A 74 19.14 -24.88 1.03
N LYS A 75 19.98 -25.90 1.14
CA LYS A 75 21.34 -25.86 0.56
C LYS A 75 21.30 -25.58 -0.95
N LEU A 76 20.27 -26.05 -1.66
CA LEU A 76 20.06 -25.79 -3.08
C LEU A 76 19.51 -24.38 -3.37
N LEU A 77 18.56 -23.88 -2.57
CA LEU A 77 17.96 -22.54 -2.76
C LEU A 77 18.86 -21.39 -2.30
N TYR A 78 19.64 -21.60 -1.23
CA TYR A 78 20.63 -20.63 -0.74
C TYR A 78 21.89 -20.59 -1.62
N SER A 79 22.27 -21.70 -2.28
CA SER A 79 23.34 -21.71 -3.28
C SER A 79 22.99 -20.92 -4.56
N MET A 80 21.71 -20.60 -4.77
CA MET A 80 21.25 -19.78 -5.90
C MET A 80 21.04 -18.30 -5.54
N ARG A 81 21.17 -17.90 -4.27
CA ARG A 81 21.09 -16.50 -3.85
C ARG A 81 22.48 -15.86 -3.88
N PRO A 82 22.66 -14.66 -4.44
CA PRO A 82 23.94 -13.97 -4.36
C PRO A 82 24.32 -13.73 -2.89
N SER A 83 25.54 -14.15 -2.53
CA SER A 83 26.09 -14.32 -1.17
C SER A 83 26.18 -13.07 -0.27
N ASN A 84 25.57 -11.94 -0.66
CA ASN A 84 25.76 -10.64 -0.01
C ASN A 84 24.48 -10.05 0.63
N SER A 85 23.36 -10.79 0.70
CA SER A 85 22.17 -10.29 1.41
C SER A 85 22.30 -10.56 2.91
N PHE A 86 22.67 -9.53 3.68
CA PHE A 86 22.46 -9.54 5.13
C PHE A 86 20.95 -9.73 5.40
N GLY A 87 20.57 -10.95 5.77
CA GLY A 87 19.19 -11.29 6.08
C GLY A 87 18.69 -10.46 7.27
N MET A 88 17.42 -10.06 7.23
CA MET A 88 16.81 -9.34 8.35
C MET A 88 16.79 -10.19 9.61
N PRO A 89 16.93 -9.59 10.82
CA PRO A 89 16.71 -10.29 12.07
C PRO A 89 15.33 -10.94 12.10
N SER A 90 15.24 -12.17 12.60
CA SER A 90 14.00 -12.96 12.64
C SER A 90 12.84 -12.21 13.28
N ASP A 91 13.09 -11.46 14.34
CA ASP A 91 12.05 -10.69 15.04
C ASP A 91 11.58 -9.49 14.24
N THR A 92 12.45 -8.85 13.47
CA THR A 92 12.09 -7.76 12.55
C THR A 92 11.19 -8.27 11.41
N VAL A 93 11.45 -9.48 10.89
CA VAL A 93 10.59 -10.11 9.87
C VAL A 93 9.20 -10.41 10.43
N LYS A 94 9.11 -10.93 11.66
CA LYS A 94 7.82 -11.18 12.33
C LYS A 94 7.06 -9.88 12.59
N ALA A 95 7.74 -8.87 13.14
CA ALA A 95 7.16 -7.56 13.39
C ALA A 95 6.61 -6.93 12.11
N TYR A 96 7.38 -6.97 11.01
CA TYR A 96 6.94 -6.49 9.71
C TYR A 96 5.69 -7.23 9.21
N PHE A 97 5.64 -8.55 9.36
CA PHE A 97 4.47 -9.34 8.94
C PHE A 97 3.21 -8.97 9.71
N LEU A 98 3.31 -8.80 11.03
CA LEU A 98 2.18 -8.36 11.84
C LEU A 98 1.75 -6.93 11.49
N ALA A 99 2.71 -6.03 11.26
CA ALA A 99 2.45 -4.67 10.80
C ALA A 99 1.70 -4.66 9.47
N GLN A 100 2.09 -5.52 8.52
CA GLN A 100 1.43 -5.69 7.22
C GLN A 100 0.00 -6.22 7.35
N ILE A 101 -0.24 -7.21 8.22
CA ILE A 101 -1.60 -7.71 8.50
C ILE A 101 -2.50 -6.58 9.01
N ALA A 102 -2.00 -5.81 9.98
CA ALA A 102 -2.75 -4.69 10.52
C ALA A 102 -2.99 -3.59 9.47
N MET A 103 -1.98 -3.25 8.66
CA MET A 103 -2.11 -2.30 7.56
C MET A 103 -3.12 -2.76 6.50
N CYS A 104 -3.11 -4.04 6.14
CA CYS A 104 -4.07 -4.63 5.21
C CYS A 104 -5.53 -4.42 5.67
N ARG A 105 -5.80 -4.53 6.97
CA ARG A 105 -7.13 -4.23 7.53
C ARG A 105 -7.50 -2.76 7.41
N MET A 106 -6.54 -1.84 7.57
CA MET A 106 -6.76 -0.40 7.43
C MET A 106 -7.04 -0.01 5.98
N VAL A 107 -6.22 -0.48 5.03
CA VAL A 107 -6.39 -0.19 3.59
C VAL A 107 -7.75 -0.66 3.08
N ARG A 108 -8.26 -1.80 3.53
CA ARG A 108 -9.57 -2.32 3.11
C ARG A 108 -10.77 -1.41 3.44
N ARG A 109 -10.60 -0.51 4.40
CA ARG A 109 -11.64 0.43 4.85
C ARG A 109 -11.23 1.88 4.67
N CYS A 110 -10.09 2.17 4.00
CA CYS A 110 -9.61 3.54 3.91
C CYS A 110 -10.62 4.41 3.16
N THR A 111 -11.30 3.90 2.14
CA THR A 111 -12.30 4.66 1.37
C THR A 111 -13.69 4.72 2.02
N THR A 112 -13.88 4.20 3.24
CA THR A 112 -15.22 4.12 3.88
C THR A 112 -15.55 5.35 4.73
N SER A 113 -14.89 6.49 4.50
CA SER A 113 -15.23 7.79 5.13
C SER A 113 -16.51 8.41 4.54
N VAL A 114 -17.51 7.57 4.28
CA VAL A 114 -18.81 7.92 3.72
C VAL A 114 -19.93 7.36 4.60
N ILE A 115 -21.03 8.09 4.70
CA ILE A 115 -22.26 7.65 5.36
C ILE A 115 -23.34 7.54 4.30
N VAL A 116 -24.07 6.43 4.29
CA VAL A 116 -25.25 6.25 3.44
C VAL A 116 -26.46 6.82 4.17
N SER A 117 -27.08 7.85 3.61
CA SER A 117 -28.33 8.41 4.12
C SER A 117 -29.30 8.63 2.96
N GLN A 118 -30.51 8.04 3.07
CA GLN A 118 -31.55 8.06 2.03
C GLN A 118 -31.06 7.54 0.67
N GLY A 119 -30.19 6.52 0.66
CA GLY A 119 -29.64 5.93 -0.56
C GLY A 119 -28.55 6.78 -1.24
N GLN A 120 -28.13 7.89 -0.62
CA GLN A 120 -27.00 8.69 -1.10
C GLN A 120 -25.80 8.53 -0.16
N GLU A 121 -24.63 8.27 -0.74
CA GLU A 121 -23.35 8.31 -0.05
C GLU A 121 -22.92 9.77 0.14
N ARG A 122 -22.65 10.16 1.39
CA ARG A 122 -22.14 11.48 1.72
C ARG A 122 -20.83 11.35 2.48
N TYR A 123 -19.86 12.20 2.15
CA TYR A 123 -18.61 12.26 2.90
C TYR A 123 -18.87 12.53 4.39
N SER A 124 -18.09 11.87 5.26
CA SER A 124 -18.13 12.07 6.70
C SER A 124 -16.74 12.35 7.26
N SER A 125 -16.53 13.61 7.65
CA SER A 125 -15.29 14.06 8.30
C SER A 125 -15.07 13.34 9.64
N VAL A 126 -16.14 13.01 10.38
CA VAL A 126 -16.04 12.26 11.65
C VAL A 126 -15.48 10.86 11.41
N VAL A 127 -15.94 10.16 10.37
CA VAL A 127 -15.40 8.83 10.03
C VAL A 127 -13.97 8.94 9.52
N ALA A 128 -13.66 9.95 8.71
CA ALA A 128 -12.28 10.20 8.25
C ALA A 128 -11.32 10.45 9.42
N MET A 129 -11.74 11.23 10.41
CA MET A 129 -10.96 11.51 11.62
C MET A 129 -10.71 10.25 12.44
N GLU A 130 -11.73 9.41 12.62
CA GLU A 130 -11.59 8.14 13.34
C GLU A 130 -10.66 7.16 12.60
N LEU A 131 -10.79 7.04 11.27
CA LEU A 131 -9.88 6.22 10.46
C LEU A 131 -8.43 6.74 10.54
N THR A 132 -8.25 8.06 10.55
CA THR A 132 -6.93 8.69 10.72
C THR A 132 -6.35 8.36 12.09
N TYR A 133 -7.14 8.50 13.16
CA TYR A 133 -6.72 8.15 14.51
C TYR A 133 -6.26 6.68 14.63
N GLN A 134 -6.99 5.76 13.98
CA GLN A 134 -6.60 4.35 13.95
C GLN A 134 -5.30 4.11 13.17
N LEU A 135 -5.07 4.86 12.09
CA LEU A 135 -3.83 4.81 11.29
C LEU A 135 -2.63 5.36 12.08
N ASP A 136 -2.79 6.49 12.77
CA ASP A 136 -1.78 7.06 13.68
C ASP A 136 -1.47 6.10 14.85
N THR A 137 -2.53 5.49 15.40
CA THR A 137 -2.40 4.49 16.47
C THR A 137 -1.59 3.30 15.98
N TRP A 138 -1.86 2.78 14.78
CA TRP A 138 -1.05 1.70 14.18
C TRP A 138 0.43 2.10 14.07
N HIS A 139 0.73 3.31 13.59
CA HIS A 139 2.10 3.81 13.45
C HIS A 139 2.82 3.88 14.81
N SER A 140 2.16 4.43 15.83
CA SER A 140 2.72 4.56 17.18
C SER A 140 3.06 3.21 17.85
N HIS A 141 2.36 2.13 17.46
CA HIS A 141 2.57 0.77 17.96
C HIS A 141 3.63 -0.01 17.18
N LEU A 142 4.18 0.53 16.09
CA LEU A 142 5.28 -0.13 15.38
C LEU A 142 6.51 -0.25 16.27
N PRO A 143 7.19 -1.41 16.31
CA PRO A 143 8.47 -1.55 16.99
C PRO A 143 9.53 -0.61 16.43
N LEU A 144 10.44 -0.13 17.29
CA LEU A 144 11.50 0.82 16.89
C LEU A 144 12.36 0.34 15.72
N SER A 145 12.50 -0.99 15.53
CA SER A 145 13.27 -1.57 14.43
C SER A 145 12.66 -1.37 13.03
N ILE A 146 11.35 -1.09 12.95
CA ILE A 146 10.62 -0.89 11.69
C ILE A 146 9.75 0.38 11.69
N ARG A 147 9.85 1.20 12.74
CA ARG A 147 9.15 2.47 12.84
C ARG A 147 9.84 3.48 11.94
N PHE A 148 9.05 4.19 11.14
CA PHE A 148 9.53 5.29 10.30
C PHE A 148 9.16 6.64 10.92
N GLU A 149 9.91 7.67 10.56
CA GLU A 149 9.56 9.05 10.87
C GLU A 149 8.65 9.62 9.78
N HIS A 150 7.79 10.58 10.14
CA HIS A 150 7.04 11.34 9.16
C HIS A 150 8.02 12.23 8.40
N HIS A 151 8.02 12.18 7.07
CA HIS A 151 8.89 13.06 6.28
C HIS A 151 8.35 14.48 6.29
N ASP A 152 9.19 15.45 6.62
CA ASP A 152 8.91 16.86 6.30
C ASP A 152 9.17 17.08 4.80
N VAL A 153 8.10 17.27 4.03
CA VAL A 153 8.17 17.55 2.57
C VAL A 153 8.67 18.97 2.28
N ALA A 154 9.03 19.76 3.31
CA ALA A 154 9.59 21.10 3.17
C ALA A 154 10.94 21.14 2.42
N VAL A 155 11.59 20.00 2.19
CA VAL A 155 12.80 19.93 1.36
C VAL A 155 12.40 19.86 -0.11
N ALA A 156 12.74 20.91 -0.86
CA ALA A 156 12.55 20.94 -2.30
C ALA A 156 13.13 19.68 -2.95
N LEU A 157 12.27 18.90 -3.62
CA LEU A 157 12.70 17.71 -4.33
C LEU A 157 13.77 18.11 -5.38
N PRO A 158 14.85 17.32 -5.56
CA PRO A 158 15.78 17.53 -6.67
C PRO A 158 15.15 17.21 -8.02
N ASP A 159 15.59 17.88 -9.09
CA ASP A 159 15.09 17.62 -10.45
C ASP A 159 15.45 16.22 -10.97
N ASP A 160 16.51 15.63 -10.42
CA ASP A 160 16.98 14.28 -10.71
C ASP A 160 16.54 13.24 -9.65
N PHE A 161 15.55 13.57 -8.81
CA PHE A 161 15.07 12.73 -7.70
C PHE A 161 14.91 11.25 -8.09
N VAL A 162 14.18 10.97 -9.17
CA VAL A 162 13.93 9.58 -9.62
C VAL A 162 15.23 8.83 -9.94
N LYS A 163 16.22 9.50 -10.55
CA LYS A 163 17.53 8.89 -10.87
C LYS A 163 18.34 8.68 -9.60
N SER A 164 18.32 9.65 -8.67
CA SER A 164 19.06 9.57 -7.41
C SER A 164 18.63 8.34 -6.59
N VAL A 165 17.31 8.12 -6.43
CA VAL A 165 16.83 7.02 -5.59
C VAL A 165 16.93 5.66 -6.28
N SER A 166 16.88 5.63 -7.62
CA SER A 166 17.11 4.39 -8.39
C SER A 166 18.53 3.84 -8.26
N SER A 167 19.50 4.68 -7.87
CA SER A 167 20.90 4.30 -7.74
C SER A 167 21.29 3.83 -6.32
N SER A 168 20.45 4.09 -5.32
CA SER A 168 20.75 3.82 -3.92
C SER A 168 20.31 2.39 -3.53
N ARG A 169 21.28 1.52 -3.25
CA ARG A 169 21.01 0.21 -2.63
C ARG A 169 20.79 0.42 -1.14
N THR A 170 19.59 0.12 -0.66
CA THR A 170 19.27 0.23 0.77
C THR A 170 19.34 -1.13 1.48
N SER A 171 19.54 -1.12 2.79
CA SER A 171 19.43 -2.36 3.59
C SER A 171 18.01 -2.92 3.52
N SER A 172 17.87 -4.22 3.78
CA SER A 172 16.56 -4.91 3.81
C SER A 172 15.60 -4.30 4.85
N VAL A 173 16.12 -3.84 5.99
CA VAL A 173 15.33 -3.15 7.03
C VAL A 173 14.82 -1.80 6.53
N ILE A 174 15.66 -1.01 5.88
CA ILE A 174 15.26 0.28 5.31
C ILE A 174 14.19 0.08 4.23
N ALA A 175 14.33 -0.94 3.40
CA ALA A 175 13.35 -1.25 2.35
C ALA A 175 11.96 -1.60 2.92
N VAL A 176 11.88 -2.43 3.96
CA VAL A 176 10.57 -2.76 4.57
C VAL A 176 9.97 -1.60 5.34
N THR A 177 10.79 -0.79 6.02
CA THR A 177 10.35 0.42 6.73
C THR A 177 9.79 1.44 5.73
N GLY A 178 10.48 1.65 4.61
CA GLY A 178 9.98 2.50 3.53
C GLY A 178 8.68 1.97 2.90
N PHE A 179 8.54 0.65 2.76
CA PHE A 179 7.29 0.06 2.27
C PHE A 179 6.12 0.32 3.24
N LEU A 180 6.33 0.17 4.56
CA LEU A 180 5.31 0.50 5.57
C LEU A 180 4.92 1.99 5.52
N GLN A 181 5.89 2.88 5.33
CA GLN A 181 5.66 4.31 5.19
C GLN A 181 4.85 4.64 3.93
N MET A 182 5.17 4.00 2.80
CA MET A 182 4.40 4.15 1.57
C MET A 182 2.95 3.70 1.74
N GLN A 183 2.73 2.54 2.38
CA GLN A 183 1.39 2.04 2.67
C GLN A 183 0.61 2.97 3.61
N TYR A 184 1.28 3.56 4.59
CA TYR A 184 0.68 4.55 5.48
C TYR A 184 0.12 5.74 4.70
N TYR A 185 0.92 6.37 3.83
CA TYR A 185 0.45 7.52 3.05
C TYR A 185 -0.57 7.13 1.97
N LEU A 186 -0.47 5.93 1.39
CA LEU A 186 -1.50 5.39 0.51
C LEU A 186 -2.84 5.25 1.23
N CYS A 187 -2.84 4.66 2.44
CA CYS A 187 -4.01 4.52 3.27
C CYS A 187 -4.58 5.90 3.67
N PHE A 188 -3.71 6.83 4.05
CA PHE A 188 -4.09 8.19 4.40
C PHE A 188 -4.77 8.93 3.23
N ALA A 189 -4.21 8.82 2.02
CA ALA A 189 -4.83 9.36 0.82
C ALA A 189 -6.19 8.69 0.56
N GLY A 190 -6.30 7.37 0.75
CA GLY A 190 -7.57 6.65 0.66
C GLY A 190 -8.65 7.17 1.62
N ILE A 191 -8.27 7.53 2.86
CA ILE A 191 -9.17 8.09 3.90
C ILE A 191 -9.80 9.40 3.45
N TYR A 192 -9.03 10.28 2.81
CA TYR A 192 -9.49 11.60 2.42
C TYR A 192 -9.96 11.72 0.97
N TRP A 193 -9.74 10.69 0.13
CA TRP A 193 -10.26 10.68 -1.24
C TRP A 193 -11.77 10.95 -1.33
N PRO A 194 -12.64 10.37 -0.48
CA PRO A 194 -14.07 10.67 -0.49
C PRO A 194 -14.42 12.15 -0.27
N ALA A 195 -13.58 12.92 0.42
CA ALA A 195 -13.76 14.37 0.57
C ALA A 195 -13.65 15.09 -0.78
N VAL A 196 -12.58 14.80 -1.52
CA VAL A 196 -12.33 15.36 -2.86
C VAL A 196 -13.39 14.88 -3.84
N HIS A 197 -13.75 13.59 -3.80
CA HIS A 197 -14.81 13.04 -4.62
C HIS A 197 -16.16 13.73 -4.40
N SER A 198 -16.51 14.03 -3.13
CA SER A 198 -17.74 14.75 -2.78
C SER A 198 -17.81 16.13 -3.44
N VAL A 199 -16.71 16.89 -3.42
CA VAL A 199 -16.62 18.20 -4.08
C VAL A 199 -16.75 18.06 -5.60
N ILE A 200 -16.05 17.10 -6.22
CA ILE A 200 -16.14 16.85 -7.67
C ILE A 200 -17.59 16.47 -8.07
N SER A 201 -18.26 15.63 -7.29
CA SER A 201 -19.62 15.16 -7.61
C SER A 201 -20.69 16.24 -7.43
N THR A 202 -20.51 17.15 -6.49
CA THR A 202 -21.48 18.21 -6.17
C THR A 202 -21.18 19.54 -6.85
N GLY A 203 -19.93 19.76 -7.28
CA GLY A 203 -19.43 21.03 -7.80
C GLY A 203 -19.31 22.14 -6.75
N THR A 204 -19.33 21.81 -5.46
CA THR A 204 -19.31 22.79 -4.36
C THR A 204 -18.30 22.43 -3.29
N LEU A 205 -17.54 23.42 -2.80
CA LEU A 205 -16.59 23.25 -1.69
C LEU A 205 -17.30 23.04 -0.33
N GLU A 206 -18.61 23.30 -0.24
CA GLU A 206 -19.40 23.02 0.97
C GLU A 206 -19.61 21.52 1.22
N ALA A 207 -19.42 20.70 0.19
CA ALA A 207 -19.65 19.26 0.24
C ALA A 207 -18.61 18.47 1.05
N ALA A 208 -17.45 19.07 1.35
CA ALA A 208 -16.45 18.52 2.27
C ALA A 208 -15.58 19.65 2.86
N PRO A 209 -15.05 19.51 4.09
CA PRO A 209 -14.13 20.49 4.64
C PRO A 209 -12.89 20.66 3.76
N ILE A 210 -12.51 21.91 3.48
CA ILE A 210 -11.32 22.25 2.68
C ILE A 210 -10.05 21.62 3.29
N ALA A 211 -9.97 21.56 4.62
CA ALA A 211 -8.86 20.93 5.33
C ALA A 211 -8.71 19.44 5.00
N ASP A 212 -9.82 18.72 4.85
CA ASP A 212 -9.84 17.30 4.52
C ASP A 212 -9.42 17.05 3.06
N CYS A 213 -9.81 17.95 2.15
CA CYS A 213 -9.34 17.92 0.77
C CYS A 213 -7.82 18.20 0.70
N LYS A 214 -7.31 19.15 1.50
CA LYS A 214 -5.87 19.43 1.58
C LYS A 214 -5.07 18.21 2.04
N ARG A 215 -5.56 17.52 3.08
CA ARG A 215 -4.98 16.28 3.60
C ARG A 215 -4.84 15.19 2.54
N PHE A 216 -5.80 15.06 1.62
CA PHE A 216 -5.69 14.15 0.48
C PHE A 216 -4.50 14.51 -0.45
N PHE A 217 -4.38 15.79 -0.83
CA PHE A 217 -3.30 16.22 -1.73
C PHE A 217 -1.91 16.11 -1.08
N GLU A 218 -1.79 16.48 0.19
CA GLU A 218 -0.54 16.33 0.96
C GLU A 218 -0.13 14.86 1.06
N SER A 219 -1.06 13.98 1.47
CA SER A 219 -0.77 12.54 1.57
C SER A 219 -0.44 11.90 0.22
N TYR A 220 -1.04 12.37 -0.88
CA TYR A 220 -0.64 11.95 -2.22
C TYR A 220 0.82 12.28 -2.54
N VAL A 221 1.29 13.48 -2.21
CA VAL A 221 2.70 13.88 -2.40
C VAL A 221 3.63 12.95 -1.62
N HIS A 222 3.35 12.73 -0.34
CA HIS A 222 4.14 11.80 0.48
C HIS A 222 4.11 10.37 -0.06
N PHE A 223 2.96 9.89 -0.53
CA PHE A 223 2.82 8.58 -1.13
C PHE A 223 3.70 8.43 -2.38
N VAL A 224 3.71 9.40 -3.29
CA VAL A 224 4.54 9.34 -4.51
C VAL A 224 6.03 9.32 -4.17
N ILE A 225 6.48 10.17 -3.24
CA ILE A 225 7.89 10.25 -2.84
C ILE A 225 8.35 8.92 -2.22
N THR A 226 7.56 8.37 -1.32
CA THR A 226 7.88 7.11 -0.63
C THR A 226 7.80 5.92 -1.59
N ALA A 227 6.81 5.87 -2.48
CA ALA A 227 6.71 4.85 -3.52
C ALA A 227 7.91 4.87 -4.48
N ALA A 228 8.30 6.04 -4.97
CA ALA A 228 9.48 6.22 -5.81
C ALA A 228 10.76 5.67 -5.14
N SER A 229 10.84 5.81 -3.82
CA SER A 229 11.98 5.37 -3.03
C SER A 229 12.03 3.87 -2.78
N VAL A 230 10.86 3.23 -2.72
CA VAL A 230 10.71 1.81 -2.42
C VAL A 230 10.84 0.93 -3.66
N ILE A 231 10.37 1.40 -4.82
CA ILE A 231 10.34 0.62 -6.08
C ILE A 231 11.69 -0.04 -6.42
N PRO A 232 12.84 0.65 -6.38
CA PRO A 232 14.13 0.05 -6.73
C PRO A 232 14.56 -1.06 -5.76
N ASN A 233 14.08 -1.01 -4.51
CA ASN A 233 14.52 -1.85 -3.41
C ASN A 233 13.51 -2.96 -3.04
N CYS A 234 12.33 -3.00 -3.69
CA CYS A 234 11.28 -3.99 -3.42
C CYS A 234 10.88 -4.78 -4.69
N PRO A 235 11.73 -5.71 -5.17
CA PRO A 235 11.50 -6.40 -6.44
C PRO A 235 10.35 -7.43 -6.41
N HIS A 236 9.80 -7.73 -5.22
CA HIS A 236 8.83 -8.82 -5.04
C HIS A 236 7.37 -8.40 -5.25
N ASN A 237 7.06 -7.09 -5.23
CA ASN A 237 5.72 -6.60 -5.55
C ASN A 237 5.72 -5.25 -6.31
N PRO A 238 6.47 -5.11 -7.42
CA PRO A 238 6.46 -3.86 -8.16
C PRO A 238 5.08 -3.60 -8.79
N TRP A 239 4.37 -4.66 -9.20
CA TRP A 239 3.09 -4.51 -9.90
C TRP A 239 2.05 -3.75 -9.10
N SER A 240 1.80 -4.14 -7.85
CA SER A 240 0.80 -3.45 -7.01
C SER A 240 1.23 -2.04 -6.65
N ILE A 241 2.53 -1.76 -6.50
CA ILE A 241 3.00 -0.39 -6.29
C ILE A 241 2.69 0.49 -7.51
N TYR A 242 2.99 0.00 -8.72
CA TYR A 242 2.65 0.72 -9.96
C TYR A 242 1.13 0.88 -10.13
N ALA A 243 0.34 -0.15 -9.83
CA ALA A 243 -1.11 -0.06 -9.90
C ALA A 243 -1.68 0.97 -8.91
N ASN A 244 -1.17 1.01 -7.67
CA ASN A 244 -1.54 2.03 -6.67
C ASN A 244 -1.09 3.44 -7.08
N LEU A 245 0.12 3.59 -7.64
CA LEU A 245 0.58 4.86 -8.22
C LEU A 245 -0.37 5.32 -9.31
N PHE A 246 -0.74 4.45 -10.25
CA PHE A 246 -1.68 4.80 -11.31
C PHE A 246 -3.03 5.27 -10.76
N ILE A 247 -3.67 4.46 -9.91
CA ILE A 247 -5.01 4.76 -9.39
C ILE A 247 -5.01 6.08 -8.61
N THR A 248 -4.06 6.23 -7.67
CA THR A 248 -4.01 7.40 -6.79
C THR A 248 -3.62 8.65 -7.56
N THR A 249 -2.69 8.55 -8.53
CA THR A 249 -2.36 9.67 -9.41
C THR A 249 -3.53 10.07 -10.29
N MET A 250 -4.30 9.13 -10.85
CA MET A 250 -5.48 9.47 -11.65
C MET A 250 -6.59 10.13 -10.81
N ALA A 251 -6.79 9.66 -9.57
CA ALA A 251 -7.71 10.28 -8.61
C ALA A 251 -7.26 11.72 -8.27
N CYS A 252 -5.98 11.88 -7.92
CA CYS A 252 -5.40 13.19 -7.61
C CYS A 252 -5.45 14.14 -8.80
N PHE A 253 -5.14 13.64 -9.99
CA PHE A 253 -5.21 14.40 -11.23
C PHE A 253 -6.63 14.90 -11.53
N LYS A 254 -7.65 14.06 -11.31
CA LYS A 254 -9.05 14.45 -11.46
C LYS A 254 -9.42 15.56 -10.49
N GLY A 255 -9.04 15.44 -9.21
CA GLY A 255 -9.29 16.47 -8.21
C GLY A 255 -8.52 17.77 -8.48
N ALA A 256 -7.25 17.70 -8.86
CA ALA A 256 -6.40 18.86 -9.10
C ALA A 256 -6.83 19.72 -10.30
N ASN A 257 -7.56 19.13 -11.25
CA ASN A 257 -8.09 19.84 -12.41
C ASN A 257 -9.56 20.26 -12.26
N ASP A 258 -10.21 19.94 -11.15
CA ASP A 258 -11.55 20.41 -10.85
C ASP A 258 -11.55 21.94 -10.66
N PRO A 259 -12.53 22.69 -11.19
CA PRO A 259 -12.61 24.15 -11.04
C PRO A 259 -12.55 24.62 -9.59
N CYS A 260 -13.05 23.82 -8.64
CA CYS A 260 -13.06 24.16 -7.21
C CYS A 260 -11.66 24.16 -6.59
N PHE A 261 -10.71 23.39 -7.14
CA PHE A 261 -9.38 23.21 -6.57
C PHE A 261 -8.25 23.79 -7.44
N ARG A 262 -8.47 24.02 -8.74
CA ARG A 262 -7.40 24.35 -9.71
C ARG A 262 -6.47 25.49 -9.25
N SER A 263 -6.99 26.49 -8.54
CA SER A 263 -6.24 27.64 -8.02
C SER A 263 -5.54 27.40 -6.68
N THR A 264 -5.92 26.38 -5.93
CA THR A 264 -5.38 26.07 -4.58
C THR A 264 -4.38 24.91 -4.58
N ILE A 265 -4.21 24.21 -5.71
CA ILE A 265 -3.27 23.09 -5.80
C ILE A 265 -1.83 23.55 -5.67
N GLU A 266 -1.13 22.96 -4.70
CA GLU A 266 0.28 23.20 -4.45
C GLU A 266 1.17 22.72 -5.62
N PRO A 267 2.28 23.42 -5.92
CA PRO A 267 3.19 23.03 -7.01
C PRO A 267 3.71 21.59 -6.90
N ASP A 268 3.91 21.10 -5.67
CA ASP A 268 4.45 19.76 -5.42
C ASP A 268 3.52 18.65 -5.90
N VAL A 269 2.20 18.85 -5.90
CA VAL A 269 1.23 17.92 -6.47
C VAL A 269 1.48 17.75 -7.97
N ARG A 270 1.67 18.88 -8.68
CA ARG A 270 1.95 18.86 -10.13
C ARG A 270 3.29 18.21 -10.43
N ARG A 271 4.31 18.49 -9.59
CA ARG A 271 5.62 17.85 -9.67
C ARG A 271 5.52 16.33 -9.51
N CYS A 272 4.70 15.86 -8.57
CA CYS A 272 4.45 14.44 -8.37
C CYS A 272 3.87 13.76 -9.62
N PHE A 273 3.04 14.45 -10.40
CA PHE A 273 2.57 13.87 -11.67
C PHE A 273 3.72 13.61 -12.66
N ALA A 274 4.69 14.53 -12.75
CA ALA A 274 5.89 14.35 -13.57
C ALA A 274 6.79 13.22 -13.05
N ILE A 275 6.95 13.10 -11.73
CA ILE A 275 7.69 12.01 -11.08
C ILE A 275 7.08 10.65 -11.45
N VAL A 276 5.76 10.52 -11.30
CA VAL A 276 5.07 9.26 -11.64
C VAL A 276 5.17 8.95 -13.13
N ALA A 277 5.00 9.95 -14.01
CA ALA A 277 5.20 9.77 -15.44
C ALA A 277 6.59 9.25 -15.80
N GLU A 278 7.65 9.73 -15.13
CA GLU A 278 9.01 9.27 -15.34
C GLU A 278 9.24 7.86 -14.75
N LEU A 279 8.69 7.54 -13.58
CA LEU A 279 8.75 6.18 -13.01
C LEU A 279 8.17 5.14 -13.99
N PHE A 280 7.02 5.44 -14.59
CA PHE A 280 6.39 4.59 -15.61
C PHE A 280 7.14 4.56 -16.95
N LYS A 281 8.16 5.39 -17.15
CA LYS A 281 9.01 5.38 -18.34
C LYS A 281 10.27 4.56 -18.13
N ILE A 282 10.92 4.70 -16.98
CA ILE A 282 12.23 4.09 -16.74
C ILE A 282 12.15 2.77 -15.95
N GLY A 283 11.05 2.52 -15.26
CA GLY A 283 10.89 1.41 -14.34
C GLY A 283 11.04 0.04 -15.00
N ASP A 284 11.80 -0.88 -14.39
CA ASP A 284 12.03 -2.20 -14.96
C ASP A 284 10.76 -3.05 -15.08
N ALA A 285 9.82 -2.91 -14.14
CA ALA A 285 8.53 -3.61 -14.19
C ALA A 285 7.70 -3.23 -15.43
N VAL A 286 7.89 -2.01 -15.97
CA VAL A 286 7.24 -1.54 -17.20
C VAL A 286 7.72 -2.35 -18.41
N LYS A 287 8.99 -2.74 -18.45
CA LYS A 287 9.58 -3.52 -19.54
C LYS A 287 9.08 -4.96 -19.55
N VAL A 288 8.73 -5.49 -18.38
CA VAL A 288 8.34 -6.89 -18.19
C VAL A 288 6.82 -7.09 -18.19
N SER A 289 6.04 -6.08 -17.77
CA SER A 289 4.59 -6.17 -17.66
C SER A 289 3.87 -5.30 -18.71
N PRO A 290 3.21 -5.90 -19.72
CA PRO A 290 2.42 -5.16 -20.70
C PRO A 290 1.29 -4.33 -20.06
N ALA A 291 0.71 -4.81 -18.96
CA ALA A 291 -0.33 -4.10 -18.22
C ALA A 291 0.21 -2.80 -17.61
N ILE A 292 1.36 -2.86 -16.91
CA ILE A 292 2.01 -1.66 -16.34
C ILE A 292 2.40 -0.69 -17.46
N ALA A 293 2.94 -1.20 -18.58
CA ALA A 293 3.26 -0.36 -19.74
C ALA A 293 2.02 0.38 -20.27
N LYS A 294 0.87 -0.31 -20.35
CA LYS A 294 -0.39 0.30 -20.79
C LYS A 294 -0.90 1.35 -19.79
N LEU A 295 -0.85 1.09 -18.49
CA LEU A 295 -1.18 2.07 -17.45
C LEU A 295 -0.29 3.32 -17.56
N GLY A 296 1.02 3.14 -17.77
CA GLY A 296 1.96 4.23 -17.95
C GLY A 296 1.69 5.08 -19.19
N LEU A 297 1.25 4.47 -20.30
CA LEU A 297 0.82 5.21 -21.49
C LEU A 297 -0.39 6.09 -21.19
N ILE A 298 -1.44 5.53 -20.59
CA ILE A 298 -2.67 6.25 -20.23
C ILE A 298 -2.35 7.42 -19.28
N LEU A 299 -1.52 7.18 -18.26
CA LEU A 299 -1.15 8.18 -17.28
C LEU A 299 -0.43 9.37 -17.94
N ARG A 300 0.55 9.10 -18.81
CA ARG A 300 1.30 10.16 -19.50
C ARG A 300 0.43 10.95 -20.47
N GLU A 301 -0.46 10.30 -21.22
CA GLU A 301 -1.42 10.98 -22.10
C GLU A 301 -2.30 11.96 -21.32
N ARG A 302 -2.71 11.60 -20.11
CA ARG A 302 -3.55 12.44 -19.25
C ARG A 302 -2.76 13.57 -18.59
N VAL A 303 -1.62 13.24 -17.99
CA VAL A 303 -0.84 14.19 -17.18
C VAL A 303 -0.05 15.19 -18.02
N SER A 304 0.44 14.78 -19.19
CA SER A 304 1.29 15.61 -20.06
C SER A 304 0.52 16.34 -21.17
N GLY A 305 -0.80 16.14 -21.26
CA GLY A 305 -1.65 16.85 -22.22
C GLY A 305 -1.76 18.35 -21.89
N PRO A 306 -1.91 19.23 -22.91
CA PRO A 306 -2.17 20.65 -22.68
C PRO A 306 -3.58 20.86 -22.09
N TYR A 307 -3.68 21.74 -21.08
CA TYR A 307 -4.91 22.16 -20.41
C TYR A 307 -5.02 23.68 -20.33
#